data_AF-A0A6N9R9G9-F1
#
_entry.id   AF-A0A6N9R9G9-F1
#
_cell.length_a   1.000
_cell.length_b   1.000
_cell.length_c   1.000
_cell.angle_alpha   90.00
_cell.angle_beta   90.00
_cell.angle_gamma   90.00
#
_symmetry.space_group_name_H-M   'P 1'
#
loop_
_entity.id
_entity.type
_entity.pdbx_description
1 polymer ?
#
loop_
_entity_poly.entity_id
_entity_poly.type
_entity_poly.pdbx_seq_one_letter_code
_entity_poly.pdbx_strand_id
1 'polypeptide(L)'
;MTLRVVSGLIGLVVSLLLQGAALAQPTTYVYSGTNYVAPTGTFTTGMRISGSFTTANPLPANMPFTAIGPAGDGRAIAWSFSNGISTFTQANSSELYGQSSYFGVATDSLGNISTYTFGLVSPLPPHSVGTTIEFMYILANAQIQALNQAVCAGVTANLCTNLPFAGTGTVAENAESGSFRPNFQAPQVPVPTLSEGALFVLAALLGLLGLIGVNAPLRSARPDR
;
A
#
# COMPACT_ATOMS: atom_id res chain seq x y z
N MET A 1 28.42 -39.60 19.84
CA MET A 1 28.15 -39.07 18.48
C MET A 1 26.79 -38.36 18.47
N THR A 2 26.62 -37.36 19.33
CA THR A 2 25.31 -36.75 19.63
C THR A 2 25.36 -35.22 19.78
N LEU A 3 26.56 -34.61 19.79
CA LEU A 3 26.73 -33.18 20.05
C LEU A 3 26.86 -32.31 18.78
N ARG A 4 26.96 -32.90 17.58
CA ARG A 4 27.04 -32.15 16.31
C ARG A 4 25.69 -31.81 15.69
N VAL A 5 24.59 -32.36 16.22
CA VAL A 5 23.24 -32.18 15.66
C VAL A 5 22.53 -30.95 16.23
N VAL A 6 22.87 -30.52 17.45
CA VAL A 6 22.19 -29.41 18.14
C VAL A 6 22.58 -28.04 17.59
N SER A 7 23.82 -27.86 17.10
CA SER A 7 24.29 -26.58 16.55
C SER A 7 23.71 -26.23 15.17
N GLY A 8 23.30 -27.22 14.37
CA GLY A 8 22.68 -26.99 13.05
C GLY A 8 21.22 -26.53 13.14
N LEU A 9 20.49 -26.97 14.16
CA LEU A 9 19.08 -26.61 14.35
C LEU A 9 18.88 -25.15 14.78
N ILE A 10 19.81 -24.58 15.56
CA ILE A 10 19.70 -23.19 16.05
C ILE A 10 19.93 -22.18 14.92
N GLY A 11 20.89 -22.44 14.01
CA GLY A 11 21.16 -21.57 12.85
C GLY A 11 20.04 -21.52 11.81
N LEU A 12 19.31 -22.64 11.63
CA LEU A 12 18.18 -22.72 10.71
C LEU A 12 16.96 -21.94 11.24
N VAL A 13 16.70 -21.99 12.55
CA VAL A 13 15.59 -21.26 13.19
C VAL A 13 15.83 -19.75 13.18
N VAL A 14 17.06 -19.29 13.40
CA VAL A 14 17.40 -17.85 13.29
C VAL A 14 17.27 -17.34 11.85
N SER A 15 17.66 -18.13 10.84
CA SER A 15 17.56 -17.72 9.44
C SER A 15 16.10 -17.71 8.91
N LEU A 16 15.21 -18.54 9.45
CA LEU A 16 13.78 -18.49 9.17
C LEU A 16 13.08 -17.29 9.85
N LEU A 17 13.53 -16.90 11.04
CA LEU A 17 12.94 -15.78 11.79
C LEU A 17 13.33 -14.41 11.22
N LEU A 18 14.51 -14.26 10.61
CA LEU A 18 14.92 -13.01 9.95
C LEU A 18 14.22 -12.77 8.60
N GLN A 19 13.70 -13.81 7.93
CA GLN A 19 12.97 -13.64 6.67
C GLN A 19 11.51 -13.21 6.89
N GLY A 20 10.94 -13.41 8.08
CA GLY A 20 9.55 -13.05 8.39
C GLY A 20 9.33 -11.59 8.79
N ALA A 21 10.38 -10.86 9.20
CA ALA A 21 10.24 -9.51 9.74
C ALA A 21 10.12 -8.40 8.66
N ALA A 22 10.37 -8.72 7.39
CA ALA A 22 10.30 -7.75 6.29
C ALA A 22 8.87 -7.49 5.76
N LEU A 23 7.86 -8.25 6.20
CA LEU A 23 6.50 -8.20 5.64
C LEU A 23 5.50 -7.32 6.41
N ALA A 24 5.90 -6.74 7.55
CA ALA A 24 4.99 -5.98 8.42
C ALA A 24 5.34 -4.49 8.47
N GLN A 25 5.42 -3.83 7.31
CA GLN A 25 5.80 -2.43 7.21
C GLN A 25 4.75 -1.63 6.42
N PRO A 26 4.42 -0.39 6.86
CA PRO A 26 3.53 0.46 6.10
C PRO A 26 4.01 0.64 4.66
N THR A 27 3.12 0.43 3.71
CA THR A 27 3.45 0.48 2.28
C THR A 27 2.58 1.53 1.61
N THR A 28 3.21 2.53 1.01
CA THR A 28 2.52 3.57 0.25
C THR A 28 2.49 3.20 -1.23
N TYR A 29 1.30 3.12 -1.81
CA TYR A 29 1.08 2.90 -3.23
C TYR A 29 0.82 4.24 -3.91
N VAL A 30 1.74 4.65 -4.77
CA VAL A 30 1.66 5.94 -5.49
C VAL A 30 1.06 5.70 -6.86
N TYR A 31 -0.02 6.41 -7.16
CA TYR A 31 -0.65 6.45 -8.47
C TYR A 31 -0.05 7.55 -9.33
N SER A 32 0.41 7.18 -10.52
CA SER A 32 0.75 8.11 -11.59
C SER A 32 -0.19 7.91 -12.76
N GLY A 33 -1.18 8.79 -12.89
CA GLY A 33 -2.09 8.81 -14.03
C GLY A 33 -1.49 9.46 -15.27
N THR A 34 -2.21 9.36 -16.39
CA THR A 34 -1.91 10.08 -17.61
C THR A 34 -2.58 11.44 -17.66
N ASN A 35 -2.00 12.33 -18.46
CA ASN A 35 -2.55 13.65 -18.71
C ASN A 35 -3.91 13.56 -19.41
N TYR A 36 -4.77 14.55 -19.15
CA TYR A 36 -6.07 14.61 -19.79
C TYR A 36 -5.96 14.88 -21.30
N VAL A 37 -6.76 14.17 -22.10
CA VAL A 37 -6.70 14.25 -23.58
C VAL A 37 -7.64 15.32 -24.12
N ALA A 38 -8.90 15.31 -23.69
CA ALA A 38 -9.91 16.28 -24.13
C ALA A 38 -10.68 16.89 -22.94
N PRO A 39 -10.00 17.53 -21.97
CA PRO A 39 -10.68 18.22 -20.88
C PRO A 39 -11.45 19.43 -21.40
N THR A 40 -12.52 19.82 -20.70
CA THR A 40 -13.24 21.07 -20.95
C THR A 40 -13.27 21.95 -19.71
N GLY A 41 -13.57 23.24 -19.92
CA GLY A 41 -13.74 24.22 -18.84
C GLY A 41 -12.45 24.48 -18.07
N THR A 42 -12.47 24.29 -16.76
CA THR A 42 -11.33 24.58 -15.86
C THR A 42 -10.21 23.55 -15.94
N PHE A 43 -10.44 22.34 -16.46
CA PHE A 43 -9.38 21.35 -16.64
C PHE A 43 -8.53 21.65 -17.87
N THR A 44 -7.25 21.30 -17.81
CA THR A 44 -6.29 21.47 -18.91
C THR A 44 -5.60 20.15 -19.26
N THR A 45 -5.01 20.06 -20.45
CA THR A 45 -4.25 18.87 -20.89
C THR A 45 -2.92 18.69 -20.14
N GLY A 46 -2.50 19.67 -19.33
CA GLY A 46 -1.37 19.54 -18.42
C GLY A 46 -1.72 18.88 -17.08
N MET A 47 -3.01 18.72 -16.78
CA MET A 47 -3.51 18.12 -15.56
C MET A 47 -3.71 16.60 -15.70
N ARG A 48 -3.72 15.91 -14.56
CA ARG A 48 -3.96 14.46 -14.45
C ARG A 48 -4.48 14.11 -13.07
N ILE A 49 -5.06 12.92 -12.95
CA ILE A 49 -5.24 12.31 -11.64
C ILE A 49 -3.88 11.80 -11.13
N SER A 50 -3.56 12.11 -9.88
CA SER A 50 -2.38 11.62 -9.18
C SER A 50 -2.66 11.48 -7.70
N GLY A 51 -1.89 10.66 -6.98
CA GLY A 51 -2.13 10.49 -5.55
C GLY A 51 -1.48 9.25 -4.98
N SER A 52 -1.90 8.88 -3.78
CA SER A 52 -1.46 7.67 -3.13
C SER A 52 -2.41 7.21 -2.03
N PHE A 53 -2.27 5.93 -1.66
CA PHE A 53 -2.80 5.41 -0.41
C PHE A 53 -1.72 4.60 0.32
N THR A 54 -1.86 4.45 1.63
CA THR A 54 -0.95 3.68 2.48
C THR A 54 -1.72 2.58 3.18
N THR A 55 -1.12 1.39 3.25
CA THR A 55 -1.61 0.24 4.01
C THR A 55 -0.67 -0.05 5.18
N ALA A 56 -1.17 -0.69 6.23
CA ALA A 56 -0.34 -1.06 7.40
C ALA A 56 0.73 -2.12 7.08
N ASN A 57 0.43 -3.01 6.12
CA ASN A 57 1.33 -4.02 5.58
C ASN A 57 1.20 -4.01 4.05
N PRO A 58 2.20 -4.49 3.28
CA PRO A 58 2.06 -4.66 1.85
C PRO A 58 0.80 -5.50 1.50
N LEU A 59 0.16 -5.17 0.38
CA LEU A 59 -0.96 -5.95 -0.14
C LEU A 59 -0.51 -7.39 -0.42
N PRO A 60 -1.32 -8.41 -0.05
CA PRO A 60 -0.98 -9.80 -0.31
C PRO A 60 -0.86 -10.09 -1.81
N ALA A 61 0.03 -11.01 -2.19
CA ALA A 61 0.03 -11.56 -3.55
C ALA A 61 -1.29 -12.30 -3.86
N ASN A 62 -1.72 -12.24 -5.12
CA ASN A 62 -2.94 -12.85 -5.64
C ASN A 62 -4.23 -12.41 -4.89
N MET A 63 -4.22 -11.22 -4.28
CA MET A 63 -5.42 -10.66 -3.66
C MET A 63 -6.51 -10.43 -4.73
N PRO A 64 -7.70 -11.03 -4.58
CA PRO A 64 -8.82 -10.74 -5.48
C PRO A 64 -9.24 -9.27 -5.33
N PHE A 65 -10.07 -8.77 -6.26
CA PHE A 65 -10.58 -7.42 -6.16
C PHE A 65 -11.30 -7.22 -4.81
N THR A 66 -10.72 -6.36 -3.97
CA THR A 66 -11.12 -6.15 -2.59
C THR A 66 -11.33 -4.66 -2.36
N ALA A 67 -12.46 -4.31 -1.73
CA ALA A 67 -12.70 -2.96 -1.26
C ALA A 67 -11.81 -2.67 -0.05
N ILE A 68 -10.80 -1.82 -0.23
CA ILE A 68 -9.78 -1.52 0.78
C ILE A 68 -9.96 -0.15 1.45
N GLY A 69 -10.87 0.68 0.94
CA GLY A 69 -11.16 2.00 1.49
C GLY A 69 -11.92 1.97 2.82
N PRO A 70 -12.21 3.16 3.38
CA PRO A 70 -12.99 3.32 4.61
C PRO A 70 -14.35 2.59 4.63
N ALA A 71 -15.08 2.54 3.52
CA ALA A 71 -16.33 1.81 3.39
C ALA A 71 -16.15 0.29 3.17
N GLY A 72 -14.91 -0.15 2.92
CA GLY A 72 -14.52 -1.55 2.71
C GLY A 72 -13.94 -2.19 3.97
N ASP A 73 -12.81 -2.90 3.83
CA ASP A 73 -12.12 -3.56 4.94
C ASP A 73 -11.13 -2.64 5.69
N GLY A 74 -11.01 -1.38 5.29
CA GLY A 74 -10.19 -0.38 5.97
C GLY A 74 -8.68 -0.60 5.87
N ARG A 75 -8.19 -1.43 4.93
CA ARG A 75 -6.74 -1.62 4.72
C ARG A 75 -6.01 -0.34 4.35
N ALA A 76 -6.66 0.56 3.61
CA ALA A 76 -6.12 1.89 3.30
C ALA A 76 -6.24 2.80 4.52
N ILE A 77 -5.16 2.90 5.30
CA ILE A 77 -5.10 3.65 6.57
C ILE A 77 -4.86 5.15 6.38
N ALA A 78 -4.39 5.56 5.20
CA ALA A 78 -4.22 6.96 4.81
C ALA A 78 -4.27 7.07 3.29
N TRP A 79 -4.78 8.17 2.75
CA TRP A 79 -4.82 8.42 1.32
C TRP A 79 -4.99 9.90 0.98
N SER A 80 -4.47 10.28 -0.18
CA SER A 80 -4.69 11.59 -0.78
C SER A 80 -4.54 11.50 -2.29
N PHE A 81 -5.50 12.06 -3.01
CA PHE A 81 -5.52 12.12 -4.46
C PHE A 81 -5.86 13.52 -4.94
N SER A 82 -5.45 13.87 -6.14
CA SER A 82 -5.82 15.10 -6.81
C SER A 82 -6.27 14.79 -8.23
N ASN A 83 -7.28 15.52 -8.71
CA ASN A 83 -7.67 15.54 -10.12
C ASN A 83 -7.00 16.68 -10.91
N GLY A 84 -5.99 17.33 -10.34
CA GLY A 84 -5.30 18.49 -10.92
C GLY A 84 -5.90 19.85 -10.55
N ILE A 85 -7.11 19.88 -9.97
CA ILE A 85 -7.73 21.09 -9.41
C ILE A 85 -8.00 20.90 -7.92
N SER A 86 -8.74 19.85 -7.59
CA SER A 86 -9.22 19.52 -6.25
C SER A 86 -8.37 18.41 -5.63
N THR A 87 -8.26 18.43 -4.30
CA THR A 87 -7.56 17.41 -3.52
C THR A 87 -8.55 16.65 -2.63
N PHE A 88 -8.58 15.34 -2.80
CA PHE A 88 -9.42 14.39 -2.09
C PHE A 88 -8.58 13.73 -0.98
N THR A 89 -9.07 13.81 0.25
CA THR A 89 -8.46 13.24 1.46
C THR A 89 -9.54 12.59 2.32
N GLN A 90 -9.10 11.77 3.27
CA GLN A 90 -10.01 11.16 4.25
C GLN A 90 -10.82 12.18 5.06
N ALA A 91 -10.32 13.40 5.21
CA ALA A 91 -10.99 14.45 5.98
C ALA A 91 -12.05 15.24 5.20
N ASN A 92 -12.07 15.17 3.87
CA ASN A 92 -12.92 16.03 3.04
C ASN A 92 -13.66 15.31 1.90
N SER A 93 -13.49 13.99 1.77
CA SER A 93 -14.08 13.23 0.67
C SER A 93 -14.44 11.81 1.07
N SER A 94 -15.41 11.24 0.36
CA SER A 94 -15.90 9.87 0.54
C SER A 94 -15.89 9.11 -0.78
N GLU A 95 -16.05 7.80 -0.69
CA GLU A 95 -16.31 6.94 -1.84
C GLU A 95 -17.56 7.39 -2.60
N LEU A 96 -17.48 7.33 -3.93
CA LEU A 96 -18.57 7.65 -4.83
C LEU A 96 -19.81 6.84 -4.47
N TYR A 97 -20.96 7.51 -4.34
CA TYR A 97 -22.23 6.92 -3.93
C TYR A 97 -22.19 6.17 -2.59
N GLY A 98 -21.15 6.37 -1.76
CA GLY A 98 -20.92 5.61 -0.54
C GLY A 98 -20.72 4.11 -0.76
N GLN A 99 -20.39 3.66 -1.98
CA GLN A 99 -20.17 2.24 -2.25
C GLN A 99 -18.70 1.87 -2.09
N SER A 100 -18.45 0.83 -1.32
CA SER A 100 -17.10 0.35 -1.01
C SER A 100 -16.30 -0.12 -2.23
N SER A 101 -16.98 -0.56 -3.29
CA SER A 101 -16.34 -0.96 -4.55
C SER A 101 -15.63 0.18 -5.28
N TYR A 102 -15.94 1.45 -4.98
CA TYR A 102 -15.25 2.62 -5.52
C TYR A 102 -13.95 2.97 -4.78
N PHE A 103 -13.46 2.10 -3.91
CA PHE A 103 -12.12 2.19 -3.35
C PHE A 103 -11.55 0.79 -3.18
N GLY A 104 -11.18 0.18 -4.30
CA GLY A 104 -10.77 -1.22 -4.34
C GLY A 104 -9.63 -1.52 -5.29
N VAL A 105 -8.90 -2.59 -4.99
CA VAL A 105 -7.74 -3.06 -5.76
C VAL A 105 -7.70 -4.60 -5.82
N ALA A 106 -7.08 -5.13 -6.86
CA ALA A 106 -6.63 -6.52 -6.95
C ALA A 106 -5.11 -6.54 -7.22
N THR A 107 -4.45 -7.65 -6.88
CA THR A 107 -3.00 -7.79 -7.08
C THR A 107 -2.60 -9.01 -7.89
N ASP A 108 -1.45 -8.94 -8.55
CA ASP A 108 -0.80 -10.07 -9.22
C ASP A 108 -0.09 -11.04 -8.25
N SER A 109 0.62 -12.03 -8.80
CA SER A 109 1.36 -13.05 -8.04
C SER A 109 2.55 -12.51 -7.23
N LEU A 110 2.93 -11.27 -7.44
CA LEU A 110 4.00 -10.57 -6.73
C LEU A 110 3.46 -9.54 -5.73
N GLY A 111 2.14 -9.36 -5.63
CA GLY A 111 1.51 -8.35 -4.77
C GLY A 111 1.50 -6.94 -5.37
N ASN A 112 1.82 -6.77 -6.66
CA ASN A 112 1.63 -5.50 -7.34
C ASN A 112 0.16 -5.33 -7.70
N ILE A 113 -0.34 -4.10 -7.62
CA ILE A 113 -1.71 -3.78 -8.03
C ILE A 113 -1.85 -3.99 -9.54
N SER A 114 -2.77 -4.87 -9.93
CA SER A 114 -3.05 -5.24 -11.32
C SER A 114 -4.37 -4.66 -11.82
N THR A 115 -5.34 -4.46 -10.93
CA THR A 115 -6.65 -3.87 -11.21
C THR A 115 -7.03 -2.94 -10.07
N TYR A 116 -7.75 -1.86 -10.37
CA TYR A 116 -8.22 -0.91 -9.36
C TYR A 116 -9.45 -0.13 -9.82
N THR A 117 -10.19 0.33 -8.82
CA THR A 117 -11.29 1.29 -8.97
C THR A 117 -11.21 2.29 -7.83
N PHE A 118 -11.07 3.58 -8.17
CA PHE A 118 -11.13 4.67 -7.20
C PHE A 118 -12.10 5.72 -7.72
N GLY A 119 -13.24 5.89 -7.05
CA GLY A 119 -14.22 6.94 -7.29
C GLY A 119 -14.41 7.72 -6.01
N LEU A 120 -14.05 9.01 -6.00
CA LEU A 120 -14.14 9.86 -4.82
C LEU A 120 -14.93 11.12 -5.13
N VAL A 121 -15.68 11.58 -4.14
CA VAL A 121 -16.45 12.84 -4.18
C VAL A 121 -16.11 13.72 -2.99
N SER A 122 -16.11 15.03 -3.21
CA SER A 122 -15.96 16.05 -2.17
C SER A 122 -17.03 17.13 -2.37
N PRO A 123 -17.60 17.75 -1.31
CA PRO A 123 -17.32 17.55 0.11
C PRO A 123 -17.81 16.18 0.64
N LEU A 124 -17.61 15.93 1.93
CA LEU A 124 -18.22 14.81 2.63
C LEU A 124 -19.75 14.99 2.71
N PRO A 125 -20.51 13.87 2.75
CA PRO A 125 -21.91 13.88 3.15
C PRO A 125 -22.11 14.53 4.53
N PRO A 126 -23.30 15.09 4.83
CA PRO A 126 -24.54 15.00 4.05
C PRO A 126 -24.58 15.96 2.86
N HIS A 127 -25.00 15.46 1.70
CA HIS A 127 -25.29 16.27 0.51
C HIS A 127 -26.76 16.67 0.43
N SER A 128 -27.02 17.76 -0.28
CA SER A 128 -28.35 18.19 -0.72
C SER A 128 -28.36 18.40 -2.24
N VAL A 129 -29.55 18.35 -2.86
CA VAL A 129 -29.70 18.78 -4.26
C VAL A 129 -29.23 20.23 -4.38
N GLY A 130 -28.43 20.52 -5.40
CA GLY A 130 -27.78 21.83 -5.56
C GLY A 130 -26.39 21.93 -4.93
N THR A 131 -25.98 20.97 -4.09
CA THR A 131 -24.61 20.93 -3.56
C THR A 131 -23.61 20.81 -4.70
N THR A 132 -22.56 21.63 -4.65
CA THR A 132 -21.43 21.54 -5.58
C THR A 132 -20.51 20.40 -5.16
N ILE A 133 -20.19 19.52 -6.11
CA ILE A 133 -19.44 18.30 -5.94
C ILE A 133 -18.19 18.33 -6.83
N GLU A 134 -17.06 18.08 -6.22
CA GLU A 134 -15.82 17.69 -6.88
C GLU A 134 -15.83 16.18 -7.05
N PHE A 135 -15.37 15.70 -8.20
CA PHE A 135 -15.42 14.28 -8.52
C PHE A 135 -14.15 13.84 -9.23
N MET A 136 -13.73 12.62 -8.91
CA MET A 136 -12.76 11.89 -9.71
C MET A 136 -13.11 10.41 -9.74
N TYR A 137 -12.80 9.77 -10.86
CA TYR A 137 -12.96 8.35 -11.04
C TYR A 137 -11.86 7.78 -11.92
N ILE A 138 -11.22 6.71 -11.46
CA ILE A 138 -10.27 5.91 -12.23
C ILE A 138 -10.67 4.43 -12.16
N LEU A 139 -10.67 3.80 -13.33
CA LEU A 139 -10.88 2.37 -13.49
C LEU A 139 -9.78 1.82 -14.39
N ALA A 140 -9.01 0.88 -13.85
CA ALA A 140 -7.84 0.31 -14.52
C ALA A 140 -8.15 -0.14 -15.96
N ASN A 141 -7.33 0.31 -16.92
CA ASN A 141 -7.43 -0.02 -18.36
C ASN A 141 -8.78 0.33 -19.02
N ALA A 142 -9.59 1.18 -18.40
CA ALA A 142 -10.88 1.57 -18.95
C ALA A 142 -10.99 3.09 -19.09
N GLN A 143 -11.19 3.79 -17.97
CA GLN A 143 -11.55 5.21 -18.03
C GLN A 143 -11.03 6.01 -16.85
N ILE A 144 -10.72 7.26 -17.16
CA ILE A 144 -10.48 8.35 -16.24
C ILE A 144 -11.58 9.38 -16.43
N GLN A 145 -12.18 9.81 -15.33
CA GLN A 145 -13.18 10.85 -15.31
C GLN A 145 -12.90 11.86 -14.18
N ALA A 146 -13.23 13.12 -14.40
CA ALA A 146 -13.14 14.17 -13.40
C ALA A 146 -14.19 15.24 -13.66
N LEU A 147 -14.75 15.80 -12.59
CA LEU A 147 -15.63 16.96 -12.65
C LEU A 147 -15.15 17.99 -11.63
N ASN A 148 -15.24 19.25 -12.04
CA ASN A 148 -15.02 20.40 -11.17
C ASN A 148 -16.34 21.14 -11.01
N GLN A 149 -16.72 21.39 -9.77
CA GLN A 149 -17.95 22.07 -9.39
C GLN A 149 -19.23 21.54 -10.08
N ALA A 150 -19.39 20.21 -10.13
CA ALA A 150 -20.62 19.60 -10.65
C ALA A 150 -21.77 19.78 -9.65
N VAL A 151 -22.99 20.00 -10.13
CA VAL A 151 -24.14 20.23 -9.25
C VAL A 151 -24.88 18.92 -9.00
N CYS A 152 -25.02 18.53 -7.74
CA CYS A 152 -25.78 17.35 -7.37
C CYS A 152 -27.25 17.50 -7.74
N ALA A 153 -27.77 16.61 -8.61
CA ALA A 153 -29.14 16.66 -9.10
C ALA A 153 -30.08 15.72 -8.33
N GLY A 154 -29.56 14.80 -7.53
CA GLY A 154 -30.35 13.84 -6.76
C GLY A 154 -29.60 13.29 -5.56
N VAL A 155 -30.30 13.13 -4.44
CA VAL A 155 -29.74 12.66 -3.18
C VAL A 155 -30.52 11.46 -2.66
N THR A 156 -29.81 10.45 -2.15
CA THR A 156 -30.39 9.29 -1.46
C THR A 156 -29.53 8.96 -0.26
N ALA A 157 -30.13 8.79 0.92
CA ALA A 157 -29.42 8.54 2.18
C ALA A 157 -28.26 9.55 2.43
N ASN A 158 -28.53 10.83 2.17
CA ASN A 158 -27.56 11.94 2.27
C ASN A 158 -26.36 11.88 1.31
N LEU A 159 -26.38 10.97 0.33
CA LEU A 159 -25.34 10.84 -0.70
C LEU A 159 -25.83 11.38 -2.03
N CYS A 160 -24.95 11.98 -2.82
CA CYS A 160 -25.30 12.47 -4.15
C CYS A 160 -25.34 11.28 -5.10
N THR A 161 -26.51 10.90 -5.61
CA THR A 161 -26.71 9.70 -6.45
C THR A 161 -26.95 10.02 -7.92
N ASN A 162 -27.29 11.27 -8.22
CA ASN A 162 -27.36 11.78 -9.58
C ASN A 162 -26.39 12.95 -9.70
N LEU A 163 -25.23 12.68 -10.28
CA LEU A 163 -24.22 13.66 -10.61
C LEU A 163 -24.14 13.78 -12.14
N PRO A 164 -24.83 14.77 -12.74
CA PRO A 164 -24.71 15.01 -14.16
C PRO A 164 -23.25 15.22 -14.54
N PHE A 165 -22.85 14.74 -15.70
CA PHE A 165 -21.49 14.90 -16.20
C PHE A 165 -21.27 16.32 -16.76
N ALA A 166 -21.49 17.33 -15.90
CA ALA A 166 -21.49 18.75 -16.19
C ALA A 166 -21.01 19.52 -14.94
N GLY A 167 -20.38 20.66 -15.17
CA GLY A 167 -19.79 21.50 -14.12
C GLY A 167 -19.03 22.65 -14.76
N THR A 168 -18.15 23.32 -14.00
CA THR A 168 -17.26 24.34 -14.56
C THR A 168 -16.05 23.74 -15.28
N GLY A 169 -15.78 22.45 -15.08
CA GLY A 169 -14.84 21.66 -15.88
C GLY A 169 -15.20 20.19 -15.89
N THR A 170 -14.96 19.52 -17.02
CA THR A 170 -15.26 18.09 -17.19
C THR A 170 -14.16 17.33 -17.93
N VAL A 171 -14.02 16.05 -17.58
CA VAL A 171 -13.21 15.06 -18.27
C VAL A 171 -14.07 13.80 -18.43
N ALA A 172 -14.72 13.63 -19.59
CA ALA A 172 -15.76 12.62 -19.78
C ALA A 172 -15.25 11.18 -19.76
N GLU A 173 -14.33 10.84 -20.66
CA GLU A 173 -13.72 9.50 -20.72
C GLU A 173 -12.35 9.64 -21.38
N ASN A 174 -11.29 9.63 -20.58
CA ASN A 174 -9.93 9.46 -21.09
C ASN A 174 -9.50 8.01 -20.90
N ALA A 175 -8.79 7.45 -21.88
CA ALA A 175 -8.20 6.13 -21.75
C ALA A 175 -7.24 6.09 -20.55
N GLU A 176 -7.54 5.22 -19.59
CA GLU A 176 -6.72 5.01 -18.41
C GLU A 176 -5.45 4.24 -18.79
N SER A 177 -4.29 4.78 -18.45
CA SER A 177 -2.97 4.17 -18.68
C SER A 177 -1.99 4.46 -17.54
N GLY A 178 -2.52 4.84 -16.38
CA GLY A 178 -1.74 5.02 -15.18
C GLY A 178 -1.34 3.69 -14.55
N SER A 179 -0.63 3.76 -13.43
CA SER A 179 -0.38 2.59 -12.60
C SER A 179 -0.06 2.99 -11.17
N PHE A 180 -0.28 2.06 -10.25
CA PHE A 180 0.23 2.15 -8.90
C PHE A 180 1.62 1.52 -8.82
N ARG A 181 2.53 2.17 -8.08
CA ARG A 181 3.83 1.61 -7.72
C ARG A 181 3.98 1.60 -6.20
N PRO A 182 4.40 0.48 -5.61
CA PRO A 182 4.71 0.46 -4.18
C PRO A 182 5.97 1.30 -3.95
N ASN A 183 5.90 2.17 -2.95
CA ASN A 183 7.03 2.86 -2.38
C ASN A 183 7.21 2.32 -0.95
N PHE A 184 8.22 1.47 -0.79
CA PHE A 184 8.57 0.90 0.51
C PHE A 184 9.28 1.98 1.32
N GLN A 185 8.63 2.50 2.35
CA GLN A 185 9.34 3.20 3.39
C GLN A 185 9.91 2.14 4.33
N ALA A 186 11.18 1.80 4.16
CA ALA A 186 11.90 1.07 5.21
C ALA A 186 11.71 1.88 6.50
N PRO A 187 11.14 1.29 7.58
CA PRO A 187 11.02 1.98 8.83
C PRO A 187 12.42 2.38 9.20
N GLN A 188 12.59 3.67 9.48
CA GLN A 188 13.78 4.19 10.13
C GLN A 188 13.75 3.69 11.58
N VAL A 189 13.75 2.37 11.79
CA VAL A 189 14.18 1.84 13.07
C VAL A 189 15.66 2.22 13.10
N PRO A 190 16.13 2.98 14.10
CA PRO A 190 17.55 3.03 14.35
C PRO A 190 17.97 1.58 14.51
N VAL A 191 18.64 1.02 13.50
CA VAL A 191 19.32 -0.26 13.69
C VAL A 191 20.22 0.03 14.87
N PRO A 192 20.08 -0.64 16.02
CA PRO A 192 21.09 -0.50 17.04
C PRO A 192 22.37 -1.00 16.37
N THR A 193 23.20 -0.05 15.91
CA THR A 193 24.56 -0.35 15.52
C THR A 193 25.13 -0.93 16.79
N LEU A 194 25.41 -2.24 16.80
CA LEU A 194 26.24 -2.84 17.83
C LEU A 194 27.42 -1.88 17.94
N SER A 195 27.55 -1.23 19.10
CA SER A 195 28.72 -0.40 19.33
C SER A 195 29.94 -1.27 19.03
N GLU A 196 31.05 -0.68 18.58
CA GLU A 196 32.26 -1.46 18.30
C GLU A 196 32.59 -2.41 19.47
N GLY A 197 32.33 -1.97 20.71
CA GLY A 197 32.40 -2.80 21.91
C GLY A 197 31.52 -4.06 21.90
N ALA A 198 30.27 -3.97 21.47
CA ALA A 198 29.38 -5.13 21.36
C ALA A 198 29.83 -6.10 20.25
N LEU A 199 30.46 -5.60 19.18
CA LEU A 199 31.11 -6.44 18.15
C LEU A 199 32.31 -7.20 18.72
N PHE A 200 33.15 -6.53 19.51
CA PHE A 200 34.27 -7.17 20.19
C PHE A 200 33.82 -8.24 21.19
N VAL A 201 32.75 -7.98 21.95
CA VAL A 201 32.19 -8.97 22.89
C VAL A 201 31.66 -10.19 22.15
N LEU A 202 30.95 -10.02 21.04
CA LEU A 202 30.47 -11.14 20.23
C LEU A 202 31.63 -11.94 19.61
N ALA A 203 32.64 -11.26 19.09
CA ALA A 203 33.85 -11.90 18.56
C ALA A 203 34.61 -12.69 19.64
N ALA A 204 34.71 -12.13 20.86
CA ALA A 204 35.34 -12.80 22.00
C ALA A 204 34.56 -14.05 22.44
N LEU A 205 33.23 -13.98 22.48
CA LEU A 205 32.35 -15.12 22.79
C LEU A 205 32.49 -16.25 21.77
N LEU A 206 32.53 -15.92 20.48
CA LEU A 206 32.76 -16.89 19.40
C LEU A 206 34.16 -17.50 19.47
N GLY A 207 35.19 -16.70 19.81
CA GLY A 207 36.54 -17.18 20.05
C GLY A 207 36.63 -18.16 21.24
N LEU A 208 35.96 -17.84 22.35
CA LEU A 208 35.90 -18.71 23.53
C LEU A 208 35.19 -20.04 23.24
N LEU A 209 34.10 -20.01 22.49
CA LEU A 209 33.39 -21.23 22.05
C LEU A 209 34.27 -22.11 21.15
N GLY A 210 35.08 -21.51 20.27
CA GLY A 210 36.07 -22.22 19.46
C GLY A 210 37.13 -22.91 20.31
N LEU A 211 37.60 -22.28 21.38
CA LEU A 211 38.62 -22.85 22.29
C LEU A 211 38.07 -24.02 23.13
N ILE A 212 36.80 -23.95 23.55
CA ILE A 212 36.17 -25.03 24.33
C ILE A 212 35.91 -26.28 23.46
N GLY A 213 35.70 -26.11 22.15
CA GLY A 213 35.44 -27.21 21.22
C GLY A 213 36.67 -28.06 20.82
N VAL A 214 37.89 -27.55 21.02
CA VAL A 214 39.13 -28.21 20.52
C VAL A 214 39.76 -29.16 21.55
N ASN A 215 39.40 -29.06 22.84
CA ASN A 215 40.04 -29.84 23.91
C ASN A 215 39.26 -31.09 24.36
N ALA A 216 38.42 -31.69 23.52
CA ALA A 216 37.86 -33.01 23.83
C ALA A 216 38.85 -34.10 23.37
N PRO A 217 39.66 -34.71 24.27
CA PRO A 217 40.52 -35.82 23.89
C PRO A 217 39.66 -36.98 23.40
N LEU A 218 39.94 -37.45 22.19
CA LEU A 218 39.43 -38.72 21.67
C LEU A 218 39.95 -39.83 22.59
N ARG A 219 39.15 -40.24 23.59
CA ARG A 219 39.41 -41.45 24.37
C ARG A 219 39.39 -42.63 23.41
N SER A 220 40.59 -43.10 23.05
CA SER A 220 40.83 -44.38 22.40
C SER A 220 40.23 -45.48 23.28
N ALA A 221 39.13 -46.07 22.81
CA ALA A 221 38.58 -47.28 23.38
C ALA A 221 39.54 -48.44 23.08
N ARG A 222 40.18 -48.96 24.13
CA ARG A 222 40.98 -50.19 24.06
C ARG A 222 40.01 -51.38 24.10
N PRO A 223 40.10 -52.35 23.17
CA PRO A 223 39.30 -53.56 23.25
C PRO A 223 39.99 -54.58 24.15
N ASP A 224 39.34 -54.96 25.25
CA ASP A 224 39.76 -56.11 26.06
C ASP A 224 39.26 -57.41 25.42
N ARG A 225 40.17 -58.39 25.39
CA ARG A 225 39.96 -59.78 25.01
C ARG A 225 39.30 -60.56 26.14
#